data_AF-A0A4Q3N6B5-F1
#
_entry.id   AF-A0A4Q3N6B5-F1
#
_cell.length_a   1.000
_cell.length_b   1.000
_cell.length_c   1.000
_cell.angle_alpha   90.00
_cell.angle_beta   90.00
_cell.angle_gamma   90.00
#
_symmetry.space_group_name_H-M   'P 1'
#
loop_
_entity.id
_entity.type
_entity.pdbx_description
1 polymer ?
#
loop_
_entity_poly.entity_id
_entity_poly.type
_entity_poly.pdbx_seq_one_letter_code
_entity_poly.pdbx_strand_id
1 'polypeptide(L)'
;MALIVHKYGGTSMGSTERIRNVAKRVAKWARAGNQMVVVPSAMSGETNRLLGLARELSPAGASSALHRELDMLAATGEQASSALLAIALQAEGMESVSYAGWQVPIRTDSAYTKARIESIDDKKVRADLAAGRVVIVTGFQGVDDRGHITT
;
A
#
# COMPACT_ATOMS: atom_id res chain seq x y z
N MET A 1 -4.34 10.43 -23.20
CA MET A 1 -3.76 10.35 -21.84
C MET A 1 -4.85 9.89 -20.90
N ALA A 2 -4.70 8.71 -20.30
CA ALA A 2 -5.67 8.16 -19.35
C ALA A 2 -5.05 8.08 -17.94
N LEU A 3 -5.90 8.08 -16.91
CA LEU A 3 -5.52 7.72 -15.54
C LEU A 3 -5.79 6.22 -15.34
N ILE A 4 -4.76 5.46 -14.99
CA ILE A 4 -4.83 4.01 -14.84
C ILE A 4 -4.37 3.61 -13.44
N VAL A 5 -5.17 2.77 -12.78
CA VAL A 5 -4.83 2.17 -11.49
C VAL A 5 -4.45 0.71 -11.71
N HIS A 6 -3.24 0.32 -11.33
CA HIS A 6 -2.79 -1.07 -11.34
C HIS A 6 -2.74 -1.63 -9.92
N LYS A 7 -3.32 -2.81 -9.71
CA LYS A 7 -3.19 -3.54 -8.45
C LYS A 7 -2.33 -4.79 -8.65
N TYR A 8 -1.38 -5.02 -7.75
CA TYR A 8 -0.52 -6.21 -7.76
C TYR A 8 -0.65 -6.98 -6.45
N GLY A 9 -0.92 -8.29 -6.53
CA GLY A 9 -1.02 -9.15 -5.35
C GLY A 9 0.34 -9.57 -4.79
N GLY A 10 0.34 -10.21 -3.61
CA GLY A 10 1.58 -10.57 -2.92
C GLY A 10 2.46 -11.54 -3.71
N THR A 11 1.89 -12.40 -4.56
CA THR A 11 2.67 -13.25 -5.46
C THR A 11 3.41 -12.42 -6.51
N SER A 12 2.85 -11.33 -7.01
CA SER A 12 3.53 -10.39 -7.93
C SER A 12 4.62 -9.57 -7.23
N MET A 13 4.55 -9.43 -5.90
CA MET A 13 5.51 -8.70 -5.08
C MET A 13 6.49 -9.64 -4.33
N GLY A 14 6.42 -10.96 -4.56
CA GLY A 14 7.06 -11.97 -3.70
C GLY A 14 8.58 -12.04 -3.74
N SER A 15 9.25 -11.30 -4.62
CA SER A 15 10.71 -11.19 -4.64
C SER A 15 11.14 -9.90 -5.33
N THR A 16 12.38 -9.47 -5.11
CA THR A 16 12.94 -8.27 -5.76
C THR A 16 12.93 -8.38 -7.29
N GLU A 17 13.15 -9.57 -7.84
CA GLU A 17 13.03 -9.82 -9.28
C GLU A 17 11.60 -9.58 -9.78
N ARG A 18 10.59 -10.08 -9.07
CA ARG A 18 9.19 -9.87 -9.44
C ARG A 18 8.79 -8.40 -9.31
N ILE A 19 9.27 -7.71 -8.28
CA ILE A 19 9.07 -6.26 -8.10
C ILE A 19 9.67 -5.48 -9.29
N ARG A 20 10.88 -5.82 -9.75
CA ARG A 20 11.45 -5.21 -10.97
C ARG A 20 10.59 -5.47 -12.20
N ASN A 21 10.04 -6.68 -12.35
CA ASN A 21 9.15 -7.00 -13.47
C ASN A 21 7.84 -6.18 -13.41
N VAL A 22 7.30 -5.94 -12.20
CA VAL A 22 6.17 -5.03 -12.00
C VAL A 22 6.55 -3.60 -12.37
N ALA A 23 7.70 -3.10 -11.91
CA ALA A 23 8.19 -1.75 -12.22
C ALA A 23 8.34 -1.55 -13.74
N LYS A 24 8.97 -2.49 -14.46
CA LYS A 24 9.08 -2.46 -15.93
C LYS A 24 7.72 -2.38 -16.61
N ARG A 25 6.75 -3.17 -16.13
CA ARG A 25 5.38 -3.16 -16.67
C ARG A 25 4.73 -1.81 -16.46
N VAL A 26 4.77 -1.24 -15.25
CA VAL A 26 4.20 0.07 -14.94
C VAL A 26 4.89 1.18 -15.75
N ALA A 27 6.23 1.16 -15.82
CA ALA A 27 7.01 2.13 -16.59
C ALA A 27 6.64 2.14 -18.08
N LYS A 28 6.34 0.96 -18.67
CA LYS A 28 5.83 0.88 -20.05
C LYS A 28 4.55 1.70 -20.24
N TRP A 29 3.60 1.62 -19.31
CA TRP A 29 2.33 2.37 -19.40
C TRP A 29 2.52 3.86 -19.16
N ALA A 30 3.38 4.22 -18.20
CA ALA A 30 3.71 5.61 -17.93
C ALA A 30 4.40 6.27 -19.15
N ARG A 31 5.38 5.60 -19.75
CA ARG A 31 6.08 6.06 -20.97
C ARG A 31 5.17 6.17 -22.19
N ALA A 32 4.05 5.44 -22.21
CA ALA A 32 3.01 5.59 -23.22
C ALA A 32 2.11 6.82 -22.99
N GLY A 33 2.44 7.68 -22.01
CA GLY A 33 1.72 8.92 -21.73
C GLY A 33 0.49 8.74 -20.85
N ASN A 34 0.46 7.70 -20.00
CA ASN A 34 -0.62 7.50 -19.02
C ASN A 34 -0.18 7.94 -17.63
N GLN A 35 -1.13 8.47 -16.86
CA GLN A 35 -0.94 8.72 -15.44
C GLN A 35 -1.17 7.41 -14.68
N MET A 36 -0.21 7.02 -13.84
CA MET A 36 -0.20 5.72 -13.20
C MET A 36 -0.31 5.85 -11.68
N VAL A 37 -1.33 5.20 -11.13
CA VAL A 37 -1.41 4.87 -9.69
C VAL A 37 -1.22 3.37 -9.53
N VAL A 38 -0.40 2.94 -8.57
CA VAL A 38 -0.11 1.53 -8.34
C VAL A 38 -0.37 1.14 -6.89
N VAL A 39 -1.11 0.05 -6.69
CA VAL A 39 -1.46 -0.50 -5.38
C VAL A 39 -0.84 -1.88 -5.22
N PRO A 40 0.37 -2.00 -4.64
CA PRO A 40 0.93 -3.30 -4.29
C PRO A 40 0.29 -3.85 -3.00
N SER A 41 0.26 -5.17 -2.90
CA SER A 41 0.07 -5.90 -1.64
C SER A 41 1.42 -6.23 -1.00
N ALA A 42 1.40 -6.67 0.26
CA ALA A 42 2.57 -7.11 1.00
C ALA A 42 3.24 -8.26 0.25
N MET A 43 4.55 -8.40 0.45
CA MET A 43 5.30 -9.50 -0.16
C MET A 43 4.69 -10.86 0.26
N SER A 44 4.70 -11.83 -0.64
CA SER A 44 4.10 -13.15 -0.42
C SER A 44 4.50 -13.76 0.94
N GLY A 45 3.51 -14.09 1.77
CA GLY A 45 3.71 -14.70 3.08
C GLY A 45 3.96 -13.72 4.23
N GLU A 46 4.25 -12.45 3.96
CA GLU A 46 4.69 -11.50 4.98
C GLU A 46 3.58 -11.12 5.97
N THR A 47 2.36 -10.86 5.48
CA THR A 47 1.20 -10.62 6.35
C THR A 47 0.94 -11.80 7.28
N ASN A 48 1.03 -13.03 6.76
CA ASN A 48 0.82 -14.24 7.55
C ASN A 48 1.92 -14.42 8.60
N ARG A 49 3.17 -14.14 8.24
CA ARG A 49 4.32 -14.19 9.17
C ARG A 49 4.11 -13.21 10.32
N LEU A 50 3.78 -11.96 10.02
CA LEU A 50 3.56 -10.90 11.00
C LEU A 50 2.39 -11.23 11.94
N LEU A 51 1.23 -11.64 11.40
CA LEU A 51 0.07 -12.03 12.20
C LEU A 51 0.33 -13.33 13.00
N GLY A 52 1.20 -14.21 12.50
CA GLY A 52 1.68 -15.39 13.24
C GLY A 52 2.42 -15.02 14.51
N LEU A 53 3.39 -14.09 14.41
CA LEU A 53 4.14 -13.59 15.58
C LEU A 53 3.22 -12.96 16.63
N ALA A 54 2.21 -12.19 16.21
CA ALA A 54 1.25 -11.61 17.14
C ALA A 54 0.43 -12.69 17.88
N ARG A 55 0.06 -13.78 17.20
CA ARG A 55 -0.65 -14.93 17.81
C ARG A 55 0.22 -15.71 18.78
N GLU A 56 1.53 -15.84 18.53
CA GLU A 56 2.44 -16.47 19.49
C GLU A 56 2.53 -15.69 20.81
N LEU A 57 2.49 -14.35 20.74
CA LEU A 57 2.48 -13.48 21.91
C LEU A 57 1.12 -13.41 22.61
N SER A 58 0.02 -13.52 21.87
CA SER A 58 -1.35 -13.48 22.41
C SER A 58 -2.27 -14.51 21.73
N PRO A 59 -2.19 -15.80 22.11
CA PRO A 59 -2.88 -16.88 21.40
C PRO A 59 -4.41 -16.83 21.46
N ALA A 60 -4.95 -16.29 22.57
CA ALA A 60 -6.38 -16.20 22.84
C ALA A 60 -6.89 -14.74 22.90
N GLY A 61 -6.07 -13.77 22.49
CA GLY A 61 -6.43 -12.37 22.56
C GLY A 61 -7.49 -12.01 21.52
N ALA A 62 -8.59 -11.41 21.97
CA ALA A 62 -9.66 -10.89 21.11
C ALA A 62 -10.22 -9.58 21.69
N SER A 63 -9.34 -8.59 21.90
CA SER A 63 -9.72 -7.28 22.40
C SER A 63 -9.60 -6.23 21.30
N SER A 64 -10.38 -5.15 21.40
CA SER A 64 -10.25 -4.02 20.47
C SER A 64 -8.86 -3.39 20.50
N ALA A 65 -8.18 -3.39 21.65
CA ALA A 65 -6.80 -2.89 21.77
C ALA A 65 -5.82 -3.76 20.99
N LEU A 66 -5.97 -5.09 21.07
CA LEU A 66 -5.16 -6.01 20.27
C LEU A 66 -5.43 -5.83 18.77
N HIS A 67 -6.69 -5.77 18.33
CA HIS A 67 -7.04 -5.60 16.92
C HIS A 67 -6.43 -4.32 16.31
N ARG A 68 -6.42 -3.22 17.09
CA ARG A 68 -5.76 -1.98 16.68
C ARG A 68 -4.24 -2.15 16.46
N GLU A 69 -3.57 -2.98 17.26
CA GLU A 69 -2.15 -3.29 17.05
C GLU A 69 -1.93 -4.29 15.91
N LEU A 70 -2.88 -5.20 15.65
CA LEU A 70 -2.82 -6.09 14.49
C LEU A 70 -2.88 -5.30 13.16
N ASP A 71 -3.73 -4.27 13.09
CA ASP A 71 -3.81 -3.38 11.93
C ASP A 71 -2.49 -2.64 11.72
N MET A 72 -1.93 -2.07 12.80
CA MET A 72 -0.63 -1.41 12.77
C MET A 72 0.47 -2.36 12.27
N LEU A 73 0.49 -3.59 12.78
CA LEU A 73 1.47 -4.61 12.41
C LEU A 73 1.33 -5.04 10.95
N ALA A 74 0.12 -5.38 10.51
CA ALA A 74 -0.13 -5.86 9.16
C ALA A 74 0.18 -4.80 8.08
N ALA A 75 -0.08 -3.52 8.38
CA ALA A 75 0.20 -2.41 7.47
C ALA A 75 1.70 -2.26 7.14
N THR A 76 2.60 -2.70 8.02
CA THR A 76 4.06 -2.61 7.77
C THR A 76 4.49 -3.40 6.54
N GLY A 77 3.86 -4.55 6.27
CA GLY A 77 4.13 -5.35 5.07
C GLY A 77 3.79 -4.61 3.78
N GLU A 78 2.73 -3.81 3.80
CA GLU A 78 2.31 -2.97 2.68
C GLU A 78 3.21 -1.76 2.49
N GLN A 79 3.60 -1.10 3.59
CA GLN A 79 4.54 0.02 3.55
C GLN A 79 5.89 -0.40 2.94
N ALA A 80 6.41 -1.56 3.33
CA ALA A 80 7.63 -2.12 2.78
C ALA A 80 7.50 -2.40 1.26
N SER A 81 6.41 -3.04 0.83
CA SER A 81 6.21 -3.39 -0.58
C SER A 81 6.05 -2.14 -1.47
N SER A 82 5.34 -1.11 -0.99
CA SER A 82 5.18 0.16 -1.68
C SER A 82 6.51 0.90 -1.84
N ALA A 83 7.32 0.99 -0.79
CA ALA A 83 8.63 1.63 -0.86
C ALA A 83 9.58 0.88 -1.83
N LEU A 84 9.61 -0.45 -1.76
CA LEU A 84 10.42 -1.27 -2.68
C LEU A 84 10.01 -1.08 -4.14
N LEU A 85 8.71 -0.96 -4.42
CA LEU A 85 8.23 -0.71 -5.78
C LEU A 85 8.60 0.69 -6.27
N ALA A 86 8.49 1.71 -5.43
CA ALA A 86 8.94 3.07 -5.77
C ALA A 86 10.43 3.10 -6.11
N ILE A 87 11.27 2.46 -5.29
CA ILE A 87 12.71 2.32 -5.54
C ILE A 87 12.97 1.60 -6.87
N ALA A 88 12.25 0.52 -7.15
CA ALA A 88 12.40 -0.21 -8.41
C ALA A 88 11.98 0.64 -9.63
N LEU A 89 10.93 1.45 -9.51
CA LEU A 89 10.52 2.38 -10.56
C LEU A 89 11.54 3.51 -10.79
N GLN A 90 12.12 4.04 -9.71
CA GLN A 90 13.22 5.01 -9.79
C GLN A 90 14.45 4.42 -10.48
N ALA A 91 14.80 3.17 -10.18
CA ALA A 91 15.88 2.47 -10.87
C ALA A 91 15.58 2.22 -12.36
N GLU A 92 14.30 2.13 -12.76
CA GLU A 92 13.86 2.10 -14.16
C GLU A 92 13.80 3.50 -14.80
N GLY A 93 14.25 4.55 -14.11
CA GLY A 93 14.28 5.93 -14.61
C GLY A 93 12.92 6.64 -14.59
N MET A 94 11.97 6.16 -13.77
CA MET A 94 10.69 6.85 -13.55
C MET A 94 10.73 7.65 -12.26
N GLU A 95 10.31 8.92 -12.29
CA GLU A 95 9.99 9.62 -11.05
C GLU A 95 8.78 8.96 -10.39
N SER A 96 8.92 8.60 -9.12
CA SER A 96 7.85 7.94 -8.39
C SER A 96 7.90 8.21 -6.89
N VAL A 97 6.73 8.13 -6.26
CA VAL A 97 6.54 8.37 -4.83
C VAL A 97 5.56 7.36 -4.23
N SER A 98 5.88 6.85 -3.04
CA SER A 98 4.99 5.96 -2.28
C SER A 98 4.26 6.70 -1.17
N TYR A 99 2.99 6.36 -0.97
CA TYR A 99 2.17 6.81 0.13
C TYR A 99 1.56 5.65 0.89
N ALA A 100 1.55 5.78 2.21
CA ALA A 100 0.67 5.03 3.08
C ALA A 100 -0.75 5.63 3.08
N GLY A 101 -1.76 4.84 3.44
CA GLY A 101 -3.17 5.24 3.44
C GLY A 101 -3.48 6.40 4.40
N TRP A 102 -2.66 6.63 5.42
CA TRP A 102 -2.78 7.81 6.28
C TRP A 102 -2.25 9.12 5.65
N GLN A 103 -1.41 9.02 4.61
CA GLN A 103 -0.72 10.15 3.98
C GLN A 103 -1.55 10.67 2.81
N VAL A 104 -2.28 9.77 2.15
CA VAL A 104 -3.36 10.02 1.20
C VAL A 104 -4.64 9.58 1.92
N PRO A 105 -5.27 10.45 2.73
CA PRO A 105 -6.25 10.05 3.73
C PRO A 105 -7.40 9.20 3.16
N ILE A 106 -7.26 7.88 3.28
CA ILE A 106 -8.34 6.90 3.11
C ILE A 106 -8.98 6.78 4.49
N ARG A 107 -10.01 7.60 4.74
CA ARG A 107 -10.68 7.61 6.04
C ARG A 107 -11.54 6.37 6.21
N THR A 108 -11.51 5.81 7.41
CA THR A 108 -12.33 4.65 7.76
C THR A 108 -12.98 4.81 9.12
N ASP A 109 -13.97 3.96 9.40
CA ASP A 109 -14.40 3.71 10.77
C ASP A 109 -13.28 3.05 11.61
N SER A 110 -13.50 2.94 12.93
CA SER A 110 -12.56 2.28 13.86
C SER A 110 -12.82 0.78 14.03
N ALA A 111 -13.48 0.12 13.06
CA ALA A 111 -13.75 -1.31 13.14
C ALA A 111 -12.50 -2.12 12.74
N TYR A 112 -11.41 -2.01 13.52
CA TYR A 112 -10.10 -2.63 13.25
C TYR A 112 -10.21 -4.08 12.76
N THR A 113 -9.31 -4.48 11.86
CA THR A 113 -9.26 -5.75 11.11
C THR A 113 -10.36 -5.97 10.07
N LYS A 114 -11.29 -5.02 9.93
CA LYS A 114 -12.43 -5.05 9.00
C LYS A 114 -13.03 -3.65 8.79
N ALA A 115 -12.20 -2.62 8.81
CA ALA A 115 -12.64 -1.24 8.76
C ALA A 115 -13.27 -0.93 7.40
N ARG A 116 -14.22 0.01 7.38
CA ARG A 116 -14.91 0.42 6.15
C ARG A 116 -14.45 1.80 5.72
N ILE A 117 -14.15 1.94 4.42
CA ILE A 117 -13.81 3.24 3.83
C ILE A 117 -15.03 4.15 3.87
N GLU A 118 -14.83 5.34 4.43
CA GLU A 118 -15.82 6.41 4.49
C GLU A 118 -15.55 7.47 3.43
N SER A 119 -14.27 7.79 3.18
CA SER A 119 -13.86 8.77 2.17
C SER A 119 -12.40 8.61 1.75
N ILE A 120 -12.03 9.20 0.61
CA ILE A 120 -10.65 9.23 0.09
C ILE A 120 -10.34 10.66 -0.38
N ASP A 121 -9.30 11.29 0.19
CA ASP A 121 -8.75 12.56 -0.31
C ASP A 121 -7.71 12.29 -1.40
N ASP A 122 -7.97 12.79 -2.62
CA ASP A 122 -7.13 12.56 -3.80
C ASP A 122 -6.18 13.72 -4.13
N LYS A 123 -6.17 14.81 -3.35
CA LYS A 123 -5.43 16.04 -3.69
C LYS A 123 -3.94 15.80 -3.90
N LYS A 124 -3.30 15.08 -2.98
CA LYS A 124 -1.86 14.75 -3.07
C LYS A 124 -1.56 13.85 -4.27
N VAL A 125 -2.39 12.82 -4.47
CA VAL A 125 -2.26 11.90 -5.60
C VAL A 125 -2.37 12.67 -6.92
N ARG A 126 -3.37 13.53 -7.06
CA ARG A 126 -3.54 14.37 -8.25
C ARG A 126 -2.37 15.32 -8.48
N ALA A 127 -1.86 15.95 -7.43
CA ALA A 127 -0.71 16.86 -7.53
C ALA A 127 0.54 16.13 -8.05
N ASP A 128 0.82 14.93 -7.54
CA ASP A 128 1.97 14.15 -7.99
C ASP A 128 1.81 13.59 -9.41
N LEU A 129 0.60 13.14 -9.76
CA LEU A 129 0.30 12.72 -11.13
C LEU A 129 0.42 13.89 -12.13
N ALA A 130 0.02 15.10 -11.73
CA ALA A 130 0.18 16.31 -12.54
C ALA A 130 1.66 16.70 -12.71
N ALA A 131 2.50 16.40 -11.72
CA ALA A 131 3.95 16.53 -11.80
C ALA A 131 4.63 15.41 -12.61
N GLY A 132 3.86 14.49 -13.22
CA GLY A 132 4.40 13.40 -14.05
C GLY A 132 4.92 12.19 -13.27
N ARG A 133 4.71 12.14 -11.95
CA ARG A 133 5.19 11.05 -11.10
C ARG A 133 4.26 9.85 -11.18
N VAL A 134 4.84 8.64 -11.11
CA VAL A 134 4.08 7.42 -10.81
C VAL A 134 3.79 7.40 -9.31
N VAL A 135 2.51 7.30 -8.94
CA VAL A 135 2.10 7.28 -7.53
C VAL A 135 1.88 5.84 -7.08
N ILE A 136 2.51 5.44 -5.99
CA ILE A 136 2.32 4.13 -5.37
C ILE A 136 1.55 4.35 -4.08
N VAL A 137 0.41 3.70 -3.90
CA VAL A 137 -0.38 3.77 -2.66
C VAL A 137 -0.45 2.38 -2.06
N THR A 138 -0.10 2.25 -0.80
CA THR A 138 -0.26 0.99 -0.07
C THR A 138 -1.68 0.45 -0.18
N GLY A 139 -1.82 -0.85 -0.44
CA GLY A 139 -3.12 -1.51 -0.30
C GLY A 139 -3.53 -1.70 1.16
N PHE A 140 -4.77 -2.16 1.37
CA PHE A 140 -5.23 -2.74 2.64
C PHE A 140 -5.21 -1.82 3.88
N GLN A 141 -4.92 -0.52 3.74
CA GLN A 141 -4.84 0.37 4.89
C GLN A 141 -5.68 1.64 4.74
N GLY A 142 -6.20 2.12 5.86
CA GLY A 142 -6.84 3.40 6.03
C GLY A 142 -6.39 4.09 7.31
N VAL A 143 -7.12 5.15 7.70
CA VAL A 143 -6.91 5.88 8.94
C VAL A 143 -8.25 6.26 9.57
N ASP A 144 -8.42 5.99 10.87
CA ASP A 144 -9.61 6.42 11.61
C ASP A 144 -9.51 7.91 12.02
N ASP A 145 -10.60 8.46 12.55
CA ASP A 145 -10.65 9.88 12.98
C ASP A 145 -9.70 10.21 14.15
N ARG A 146 -9.08 9.21 14.79
CA ARG A 146 -8.06 9.38 15.84
C ARG A 146 -6.64 9.29 15.30
N GLY A 147 -6.48 9.05 14.00
CA GLY A 147 -5.17 8.90 13.36
C GLY A 147 -4.57 7.50 13.49
N HIS A 148 -5.36 6.49 13.87
CA HIS A 148 -4.87 5.10 13.90
C HIS A 148 -4.93 4.47 12.52
N ILE A 149 -3.91 3.68 12.17
CA ILE A 149 -4.00 2.81 10.99
C ILE A 149 -5.10 1.78 11.22
N THR A 150 -5.87 1.54 10.17
CA THR A 150 -6.92 0.53 10.10
C THR A 150 -6.71 -0.37 8.89
N THR A 151 -7.25 -1.59 8.95
CA THR A 151 -7.29 -2.54 7.83
C THR A 151 -8.66 -3.13 7.57
#